data_AF-A0A929K5I9-F1
#
_entry.id   AF-A0A929K5I9-F1
#
_cell.length_a   1.000
_cell.length_b   1.000
_cell.length_c   1.000
_cell.angle_alpha   90.00
_cell.angle_beta   90.00
_cell.angle_gamma   90.00
#
_symmetry.space_group_name_H-M   'P 1'
#
loop_
_entity.id
_entity.type
_entity.pdbx_description
1 polymer ?
#
loop_
_entity_poly.entity_id
_entity_poly.type
_entity_poly.pdbx_seq_one_letter_code
_entity_poly.pdbx_strand_id
1 'polypeptide(L)'
;MKIKRDCVLSYLQGKEERRGGYTGTDLVELAEVLGVTDMAIWKRVSKWVKEDPAFANLTYLGWYRPTITLNELFEIEKRINSNPLEVKSHILFDLQDTRKVRGEKAISASTFYRQTKQTVLNEYFSGYDWFKVKNIRISPQYSIKEARDSLSTIFSFFGLKTFGGANLSAIYERLAKAKKWFSI
;
A
#
# COMPACT_ATOMS: atom_id res chain seq x y z
N MET A 1 -9.66 43.29 5.19
CA MET A 1 -8.38 43.09 4.47
C MET A 1 -8.63 42.69 3.03
N LYS A 2 -8.01 43.37 2.05
CA LYS A 2 -8.09 42.96 0.63
C LYS A 2 -7.00 41.93 0.37
N ILE A 3 -7.37 40.67 0.14
CA ILE A 3 -6.43 39.62 -0.29
C ILE A 3 -5.89 40.02 -1.67
N LYS A 4 -4.57 40.22 -1.76
CA LYS A 4 -3.89 40.60 -3.01
C LYS A 4 -3.83 39.40 -3.95
N ARG A 5 -4.54 39.48 -5.08
CA ARG A 5 -4.59 38.43 -6.11
C ARG A 5 -3.20 37.97 -6.53
N ASP A 6 -2.33 38.90 -6.89
CA ASP A 6 -1.03 38.57 -7.48
C ASP A 6 -0.09 37.87 -6.49
N CYS A 7 -0.24 38.16 -5.19
CA CYS A 7 0.50 37.47 -4.13
C CYS A 7 0.06 36.01 -4.02
N VAL A 8 -1.25 35.75 -4.07
CA VAL A 8 -1.81 34.39 -4.07
C VAL A 8 -1.39 33.64 -5.34
N LEU A 9 -1.48 34.29 -6.50
CA LEU A 9 -1.11 33.68 -7.78
C LEU A 9 0.36 33.28 -7.80
N SER A 10 1.27 34.18 -7.41
CA SER A 10 2.71 33.91 -7.36
C SER A 10 3.05 32.75 -6.41
N TYR A 11 2.36 32.68 -5.26
CA TYR A 11 2.55 31.61 -4.30
C TYR A 11 2.13 30.25 -4.87
N LEU A 12 0.93 30.18 -5.49
CA LEU A 12 0.42 28.95 -6.06
C LEU A 12 1.20 28.50 -7.31
N GLN A 13 1.64 29.45 -8.15
CA GLN A 13 2.54 29.16 -9.28
C GLN A 13 3.86 28.56 -8.80
N GLY A 14 4.45 29.09 -7.72
CA GLY A 14 5.65 28.50 -7.13
C GLY A 14 5.42 27.09 -6.58
N LYS A 15 4.20 26.74 -6.18
CA LYS A 15 3.84 25.36 -5.79
C LYS A 15 3.62 24.47 -7.00
N GLU A 16 3.00 25.00 -8.07
CA GLU A 16 2.86 24.31 -9.36
C GLU A 16 4.24 23.90 -9.92
N GLU A 17 5.19 24.83 -9.99
CA GLU A 17 6.54 24.56 -10.52
C GLU A 17 7.32 23.55 -9.68
N ARG A 18 7.22 23.65 -8.34
CA ARG A 18 8.01 22.79 -7.43
C ARG A 18 7.38 21.42 -7.21
N ARG A 19 6.05 21.32 -7.29
CA ARG A 19 5.29 20.16 -6.78
C ARG A 19 4.20 19.66 -7.73
N GLY A 20 3.99 20.32 -8.87
CA GLY A 20 2.96 19.97 -9.86
C GLY A 20 1.53 20.30 -9.43
N GLY A 21 1.36 21.17 -8.42
CA GLY A 21 0.05 21.58 -7.92
C GLY A 21 0.07 22.12 -6.49
N TYR A 22 -1.09 22.60 -6.04
CA TYR A 22 -1.31 23.11 -4.70
C TYR A 22 -2.32 22.27 -3.91
N THR A 23 -2.19 22.26 -2.58
CA THR A 23 -3.10 21.52 -1.68
C THR A 23 -3.92 22.44 -0.77
N GLY A 24 -4.94 21.89 -0.10
CA GLY A 24 -5.69 22.59 0.94
C GLY A 24 -4.80 23.09 2.09
N THR A 25 -3.80 22.30 2.48
CA THR A 25 -2.80 22.73 3.47
C THR A 25 -1.97 23.92 3.02
N ASP A 26 -1.60 24.00 1.73
CA ASP A 26 -0.87 25.17 1.20
C ASP A 26 -1.72 26.45 1.28
N LEU A 27 -3.05 26.34 1.15
CA LEU A 27 -3.98 27.46 1.33
C LEU A 27 -4.12 27.88 2.80
N VAL A 28 -4.03 26.94 3.74
CA VAL A 28 -4.01 27.25 5.18
C VAL A 28 -2.72 27.96 5.55
N GLU A 29 -1.56 27.46 5.10
CA GLU A 29 -0.27 28.14 5.28
C GLU A 29 -0.31 29.57 4.70
N LEU A 30 -0.89 29.73 3.51
CA LEU A 30 -1.05 31.05 2.89
C LEU A 30 -1.99 31.97 3.70
N ALA A 31 -3.02 31.41 4.33
CA ALA A 31 -3.97 32.15 5.16
C ALA A 31 -3.28 32.68 6.43
N GLU A 32 -2.45 31.85 7.07
CA GLU A 32 -1.63 32.26 8.21
C GLU A 32 -0.65 33.39 7.83
N VAL A 33 0.06 33.25 6.72
CA VAL A 33 1.03 34.26 6.22
C VAL A 33 0.33 35.59 5.92
N LEU A 34 -0.89 35.54 5.39
CA LEU A 34 -1.66 36.74 5.06
C LEU A 34 -2.49 37.29 6.22
N GLY A 35 -2.53 36.60 7.37
CA GLY A 35 -3.34 36.98 8.53
C GLY A 35 -4.85 36.97 8.26
N VAL A 36 -5.32 36.04 7.42
CA VAL A 36 -6.73 35.92 7.02
C VAL A 36 -7.26 34.54 7.39
N THR A 37 -8.58 34.38 7.47
CA THR A 37 -9.19 33.06 7.65
C THR A 37 -8.99 32.19 6.41
N ASP A 38 -8.70 30.91 6.65
CA ASP A 38 -8.62 29.84 5.66
C ASP A 38 -9.84 29.81 4.71
N MET A 39 -11.04 29.95 5.28
CA MET A 39 -12.31 30.03 4.55
C MET A 39 -12.37 31.20 3.56
N ALA A 40 -11.78 32.36 3.91
CA ALA A 40 -11.77 33.52 3.03
C ALA A 40 -10.85 33.33 1.82
N ILE A 41 -9.69 32.70 2.02
CA ILE A 41 -8.79 32.32 0.92
C ILE A 41 -9.45 31.27 0.03
N TRP A 42 -10.03 30.24 0.63
CA TRP A 42 -10.75 29.20 -0.12
C TRP A 42 -11.85 29.78 -1.02
N LYS A 43 -12.70 30.65 -0.47
CA LYS A 43 -13.77 31.29 -1.24
C LYS A 43 -13.23 32.15 -2.39
N ARG A 44 -12.09 32.81 -2.18
CA ARG A 44 -11.42 33.65 -3.19
C ARG A 44 -10.78 32.82 -4.29
N VAL A 45 -10.00 31.81 -3.93
CA VAL A 45 -9.34 30.91 -4.89
C VAL A 45 -10.38 30.16 -5.71
N SER A 46 -11.42 29.61 -5.09
CA SER A 46 -12.52 28.95 -5.82
C SER A 46 -13.25 29.87 -6.79
N LYS A 47 -13.30 31.19 -6.49
CA LYS A 47 -13.86 32.19 -7.40
C LYS A 47 -12.88 32.48 -8.55
N TRP A 48 -11.60 32.71 -8.24
CA TRP A 48 -10.58 32.99 -9.24
C TRP A 48 -10.32 31.82 -10.19
N VAL A 49 -10.36 30.57 -9.72
CA VAL A 49 -10.24 29.39 -10.60
C VAL A 49 -11.34 29.35 -11.67
N LYS A 50 -12.53 29.93 -11.41
CA LYS A 50 -13.64 29.97 -12.38
C LYS A 50 -13.60 31.19 -13.29
N GLU A 51 -13.13 32.33 -12.78
CA GLU A 51 -13.24 33.63 -13.45
C GLU A 51 -11.93 34.09 -14.09
N ASP A 52 -10.78 33.56 -13.65
CA ASP A 52 -9.45 34.05 -13.98
C ASP A 52 -8.64 32.98 -14.73
N PRO A 53 -8.25 33.22 -16.00
CA PRO A 53 -7.46 32.28 -16.78
C PRO A 53 -6.11 31.93 -16.13
N ALA A 54 -5.53 32.85 -15.35
CA ALA A 54 -4.24 32.60 -14.70
C ALA A 54 -4.35 31.55 -13.57
N PHE A 55 -5.52 31.45 -12.93
CA PHE A 55 -5.80 30.44 -11.91
C PHE A 55 -6.38 29.16 -12.51
N ALA A 56 -6.98 29.22 -13.69
CA ALA A 56 -7.53 28.05 -14.38
C ALA A 56 -6.46 27.00 -14.73
N ASN A 57 -5.21 27.43 -14.92
CA ASN A 57 -4.08 26.54 -15.23
C ASN A 57 -3.43 25.91 -13.97
N LEU A 58 -3.89 26.24 -12.77
CA LEU A 58 -3.32 25.69 -11.53
C LEU A 58 -3.99 24.37 -11.15
N THR A 59 -3.20 23.40 -10.73
CA THR A 59 -3.67 22.05 -10.40
C THR A 59 -3.96 21.93 -8.91
N TYR A 60 -5.22 21.65 -8.54
CA TYR A 60 -5.59 21.34 -7.16
C TYR A 60 -5.42 19.84 -6.86
N LEU A 61 -4.52 19.50 -5.94
CA LEU A 61 -4.15 18.12 -5.60
C LEU A 61 -4.98 17.51 -4.46
N GLY A 62 -5.98 18.23 -3.95
CA GLY A 62 -6.78 17.82 -2.80
C GLY A 62 -6.33 18.45 -1.48
N TRP A 63 -6.94 18.01 -0.38
CA TRP A 63 -6.77 18.68 0.91
C TRP A 63 -5.38 18.46 1.51
N TYR A 64 -4.91 17.21 1.51
CA TYR A 64 -3.60 16.81 2.03
C TYR A 64 -2.69 16.38 0.88
N ARG A 65 -1.39 16.70 1.00
CA ARG A 65 -0.39 16.15 0.08
C ARG A 65 -0.32 14.63 0.26
N PRO A 66 -0.34 13.84 -0.83
CA PRO A 66 -0.11 12.41 -0.71
C PRO A 66 1.27 12.15 -0.09
N THR A 67 1.32 11.24 0.88
CA THR A 67 2.54 10.96 1.66
C THR A 67 3.66 10.40 0.78
N ILE A 68 3.30 9.70 -0.30
CA ILE A 68 4.19 9.17 -1.33
C ILE A 68 3.80 9.82 -2.66
N THR A 69 4.78 10.36 -3.38
CA THR A 69 4.56 11.01 -4.67
C THR A 69 4.39 9.98 -5.79
N LEU A 70 3.82 10.41 -6.92
CA LEU A 70 3.61 9.55 -8.09
C LEU A 70 4.93 8.98 -8.62
N ASN A 71 6.00 9.79 -8.66
CA ASN A 71 7.31 9.35 -9.13
C ASN A 71 7.91 8.27 -8.23
N GLU A 72 7.78 8.44 -6.91
CA GLU A 72 8.23 7.43 -5.94
C GLU A 72 7.40 6.15 -6.04
N LEU A 73 6.10 6.25 -6.34
CA LEU A 73 5.27 5.07 -6.61
C LEU A 73 5.75 4.32 -7.86
N PHE A 74 6.03 5.03 -8.96
CA PHE A 74 6.59 4.41 -10.16
C PHE A 74 7.94 3.76 -9.90
N GLU A 75 8.80 4.38 -9.09
CA GLU A 75 10.10 3.82 -8.72
C GLU A 75 9.94 2.53 -7.91
N ILE A 76 9.05 2.55 -6.91
CA ILE A 76 8.69 1.38 -6.09
C ILE A 76 8.18 0.25 -6.98
N GLU A 77 7.21 0.52 -7.86
CA GLU A 77 6.62 -0.48 -8.75
C GLU A 77 7.67 -1.04 -9.71
N LYS A 78 8.49 -0.18 -10.31
CA LYS A 78 9.59 -0.60 -11.19
C LYS A 78 10.55 -1.54 -10.48
N ARG A 79 10.97 -1.21 -9.25
CA ARG A 79 11.90 -2.02 -8.46
C ARG A 79 11.30 -3.38 -8.12
N ILE A 80 10.07 -3.40 -7.59
CA ILE A 80 9.34 -4.64 -7.27
C ILE A 80 9.17 -5.52 -8.52
N ASN A 81 8.81 -4.93 -9.67
CA ASN A 81 8.62 -5.69 -10.90
C ASN A 81 9.95 -6.21 -11.48
N SER A 82 11.04 -5.45 -11.35
CA SER A 82 12.36 -5.86 -11.84
C SER A 82 13.04 -6.91 -10.96
N ASN A 83 12.83 -6.83 -9.65
CA ASN A 83 13.38 -7.76 -8.66
C ASN A 83 12.37 -8.02 -7.55
N PRO A 84 11.47 -9.00 -7.73
CA PRO A 84 10.45 -9.33 -6.74
C PRO A 84 11.01 -9.80 -5.39
N LEU A 85 12.29 -10.21 -5.34
CA LEU A 85 12.99 -10.65 -4.13
C LEU A 85 13.71 -9.51 -3.40
N GLU A 86 13.65 -8.29 -3.93
CA GLU A 86 14.28 -7.14 -3.30
C GLU A 86 13.71 -6.89 -1.90
N VAL A 87 14.60 -6.67 -0.93
CA VAL A 87 14.21 -6.38 0.44
C VAL A 87 13.57 -4.99 0.48
N LYS A 88 12.26 -4.95 0.72
CA LYS A 88 11.47 -3.71 0.73
C LYS A 88 12.01 -2.61 1.65
N SER A 89 12.66 -2.96 2.76
CA SER A 89 13.29 -1.95 3.64
C SER A 89 14.43 -1.21 2.94
N HIS A 90 15.18 -1.85 2.05
CA HIS A 90 16.23 -1.19 1.27
C HIS A 90 15.64 -0.16 0.31
N ILE A 91 14.53 -0.50 -0.37
CA ILE A 91 13.79 0.44 -1.21
C ILE A 91 13.35 1.66 -0.37
N LEU A 92 12.84 1.43 0.84
CA LEU A 92 12.46 2.53 1.74
C LEU A 92 13.66 3.39 2.15
N PHE A 93 14.81 2.79 2.47
CA PHE A 93 16.02 3.54 2.83
C PHE A 93 16.50 4.42 1.67
N ASP A 94 16.59 3.87 0.46
CA ASP A 94 17.00 4.63 -0.73
C ASP A 94 16.04 5.81 -1.01
N LEU A 95 14.73 5.59 -0.86
CA LEU A 95 13.72 6.65 -0.99
C LEU A 95 13.87 7.71 0.12
N GLN A 96 14.16 7.31 1.35
CA GLN A 96 14.37 8.25 2.44
C GLN A 96 15.63 9.10 2.24
N ASP A 97 16.71 8.52 1.70
CA ASP A 97 17.93 9.25 1.37
C ASP A 97 17.69 10.28 0.25
N THR A 98 17.00 9.90 -0.83
CA THR A 98 16.63 10.85 -1.88
C THR A 98 15.71 11.96 -1.38
N ARG A 99 14.80 11.67 -0.43
CA ARG A 99 13.98 12.70 0.23
C ARG A 99 14.79 13.62 1.13
N LYS A 100 15.77 13.08 1.87
CA LYS A 100 16.65 13.84 2.74
C LYS A 100 17.45 14.86 1.93
N VAL A 101 17.97 14.47 0.77
CA VAL A 101 18.64 15.38 -0.18
C VAL A 101 17.70 16.48 -0.67
N ARG A 102 16.41 16.17 -0.88
CA ARG A 102 15.38 17.14 -1.30
C ARG A 102 14.77 17.97 -0.15
N GLY A 103 15.15 17.70 1.10
CA GLY A 103 14.56 18.35 2.27
C GLY A 103 13.08 17.98 2.52
N GLU A 104 12.64 16.80 2.07
CA GLU A 104 11.26 16.35 2.22
C GLU A 104 11.05 15.52 3.51
N LYS A 105 9.81 15.48 4.01
CA LYS A 105 9.46 14.67 5.18
C LYS A 105 9.64 13.17 4.89
N ALA A 106 10.18 12.45 5.87
CA ALA A 106 10.35 11.01 5.79
C ALA A 106 9.01 10.28 5.61
N ILE A 107 9.02 9.21 4.80
CA ILE A 107 7.88 8.29 4.67
C ILE A 107 7.85 7.41 5.92
N SER A 108 6.72 7.34 6.61
CA SER A 108 6.57 6.37 7.69
C SER A 108 6.58 4.94 7.13
N ALA A 109 7.25 4.01 7.84
CA ALA A 109 7.34 2.61 7.41
C ALA A 109 5.94 2.01 7.17
N SER A 110 4.97 2.31 8.05
CA SER A 110 3.59 1.84 7.89
C SER A 110 2.94 2.32 6.58
N THR A 111 3.15 3.58 6.20
CA THR A 111 2.62 4.12 4.94
C THR A 111 3.27 3.48 3.74
N PHE A 112 4.59 3.31 3.78
CA PHE A 112 5.35 2.63 2.74
C PHE A 112 4.86 1.19 2.55
N TYR A 113 4.82 0.38 3.61
CA TYR A 113 4.41 -1.01 3.52
C TYR A 113 2.93 -1.18 3.11
N ARG A 114 2.06 -0.23 3.45
CA ARG A 114 0.66 -0.22 2.98
C ARG A 114 0.56 0.00 1.47
N GLN A 115 1.42 0.83 0.91
CA GLN A 115 1.47 1.16 -0.53
C GLN A 115 2.18 0.05 -1.32
N THR A 116 3.26 -0.50 -0.78
CA THR A 116 3.92 -1.67 -1.35
C THR A 116 3.11 -2.92 -1.00
N LYS A 117 2.04 -3.22 -1.75
CA LYS A 117 1.30 -4.48 -1.60
C LYS A 117 2.29 -5.64 -1.42
N GLN A 118 2.03 -6.57 -0.49
CA GLN A 118 2.72 -7.85 -0.54
C GLN A 118 2.41 -8.42 -1.91
N THR A 119 3.41 -8.44 -2.81
CA THR A 119 3.38 -9.34 -3.95
C THR A 119 3.24 -10.72 -3.34
N VAL A 120 2.02 -11.26 -3.40
CA VAL A 120 1.78 -12.60 -2.89
C VAL A 120 2.61 -13.47 -3.82
N LEU A 121 3.61 -14.17 -3.30
CA LEU A 121 4.44 -15.08 -4.11
C LEU A 121 3.58 -16.01 -4.97
N ASN A 122 2.35 -16.33 -4.55
CA ASN A 122 1.36 -17.07 -5.35
C ASN A 122 1.04 -16.46 -6.74
N GLU A 123 1.28 -15.17 -6.97
CA GLU A 123 1.06 -14.52 -8.27
C GLU A 123 2.21 -14.82 -9.26
N TYR A 124 3.40 -15.17 -8.76
CA TYR A 124 4.60 -15.46 -9.56
C TYR A 124 4.95 -16.96 -9.61
N PHE A 125 4.29 -17.77 -8.79
CA PHE A 125 4.42 -19.22 -8.81
C PHE A 125 3.11 -19.79 -9.34
N SER A 126 3.13 -20.45 -10.51
CA SER A 126 2.11 -21.46 -10.75
C SER A 126 2.20 -22.43 -9.57
N GLY A 127 1.08 -22.87 -9.00
CA GLY A 127 1.02 -23.43 -7.63
C GLY A 127 2.07 -24.51 -7.30
N TYR A 128 2.65 -25.15 -8.32
CA TYR A 128 3.63 -26.22 -8.21
C TYR A 128 5.10 -25.81 -8.44
N ASP A 129 5.42 -24.58 -8.80
CA ASP A 129 6.79 -24.17 -9.17
C ASP A 129 7.79 -24.26 -8.01
N TRP A 130 7.32 -24.06 -6.78
CA TRP A 130 8.15 -24.26 -5.59
C TRP A 130 8.63 -25.71 -5.45
N PHE A 131 7.77 -26.69 -5.77
CA PHE A 131 8.13 -28.10 -5.75
C PHE A 131 9.10 -28.46 -6.88
N LYS A 132 8.95 -27.83 -8.06
CA LYS A 132 9.92 -27.98 -9.16
C LYS A 132 11.31 -27.49 -8.77
N VAL A 133 11.41 -26.32 -8.12
CA VAL A 133 12.68 -25.76 -7.61
C VAL A 133 13.33 -26.69 -6.59
N LYS A 134 12.53 -27.39 -5.78
CA LYS A 134 13.01 -28.38 -4.80
C LYS A 134 13.19 -29.79 -5.37
N ASN A 135 13.01 -29.96 -6.68
CA ASN A 135 13.08 -31.24 -7.37
C ASN A 135 12.15 -32.32 -6.78
N ILE A 136 11.03 -31.88 -6.20
CA ILE A 136 10.01 -32.75 -5.61
C ILE A 136 9.06 -33.15 -6.74
N ARG A 137 9.01 -34.44 -7.04
CA ARG A 137 8.06 -34.98 -8.01
C ARG A 137 6.67 -35.00 -7.39
N ILE A 138 5.78 -34.20 -7.96
CA ILE A 138 4.39 -34.14 -7.53
C ILE A 138 3.57 -35.08 -8.41
N SER A 139 2.69 -35.86 -7.77
CA SER A 139 1.71 -36.68 -8.49
C SER A 139 0.72 -35.79 -9.27
N PRO A 140 0.31 -36.14 -10.50
CA PRO A 140 -0.71 -35.39 -11.24
C PRO A 140 -2.05 -35.24 -10.49
N GLN A 141 -2.33 -36.12 -9.51
CA GLN A 141 -3.52 -36.07 -8.66
C GLN A 141 -3.35 -35.22 -7.39
N TYR A 142 -2.18 -34.61 -7.16
CA TYR A 142 -1.92 -33.84 -5.95
C TYR A 142 -2.54 -32.44 -6.04
N SER A 143 -3.42 -32.12 -5.09
CA SER A 143 -4.03 -30.80 -4.94
C SER A 143 -3.49 -30.09 -3.70
N ILE A 144 -2.90 -28.91 -3.88
CA ILE A 144 -2.42 -28.07 -2.77
C ILE A 144 -3.56 -27.66 -1.85
N LYS A 145 -4.76 -27.46 -2.41
CA LYS A 145 -5.96 -27.13 -1.65
C LYS A 145 -6.34 -28.29 -0.73
N GLU A 146 -6.39 -29.50 -1.26
CA GLU A 146 -6.70 -30.70 -0.47
C GLU A 146 -5.64 -30.99 0.60
N ALA A 147 -4.36 -30.74 0.31
CA ALA A 147 -3.29 -30.86 1.29
C ALA A 147 -3.41 -29.83 2.43
N ARG A 148 -3.84 -28.59 2.14
CA ARG A 148 -4.10 -27.59 3.18
C ARG A 148 -5.34 -27.93 4.01
N ASP A 149 -6.39 -28.40 3.36
CA ASP A 149 -7.64 -28.80 4.01
C ASP A 149 -7.44 -30.05 4.88
N SER A 150 -6.57 -30.98 4.48
CA SER A 150 -6.23 -32.15 5.29
C SER A 150 -5.41 -31.76 6.54
N LEU A 151 -4.43 -30.87 6.40
CA LEU A 151 -3.65 -30.36 7.54
C LEU A 151 -4.51 -29.61 8.56
N SER A 152 -5.44 -28.77 8.12
CA SER A 152 -6.34 -28.05 9.03
C SER A 152 -7.30 -29.00 9.79
N THR A 153 -7.68 -30.11 9.15
CA THR A 153 -8.58 -31.11 9.73
C THR A 153 -7.86 -32.08 10.66
N ILE A 154 -6.64 -32.50 10.33
CA ILE A 154 -5.83 -33.43 11.15
C ILE A 154 -5.35 -32.75 12.44
N PHE A 155 -4.92 -31.49 12.37
CA PHE A 155 -4.26 -30.80 13.48
C PHE A 155 -5.17 -29.88 14.31
N SER A 156 -6.48 -29.77 14.00
CA SER A 156 -7.41 -29.01 14.84
C SER A 156 -8.21 -29.92 15.78
N PHE A 157 -8.47 -29.46 17.01
CA PHE A 157 -9.33 -30.16 17.97
C PHE A 157 -10.82 -29.96 17.72
N PHE A 158 -11.18 -29.22 16.66
CA PHE A 158 -12.57 -28.91 16.33
C PHE A 158 -13.33 -30.18 15.91
N GLY A 159 -14.50 -30.44 16.52
CA GLY A 159 -15.30 -31.64 16.27
C GLY A 159 -14.85 -32.92 16.99
N LEU A 160 -13.79 -32.86 17.82
CA LEU A 160 -13.31 -33.99 18.62
C LEU A 160 -13.98 -34.12 19.99
N LYS A 161 -14.85 -33.16 20.35
CA LYS A 161 -15.65 -33.19 21.57
C LYS A 161 -17.12 -33.15 21.20
N THR A 162 -17.92 -34.01 21.81
CA THR A 162 -19.39 -33.96 21.81
C THR A 162 -19.88 -33.60 23.20
N PHE A 163 -21.19 -33.34 23.34
CA PHE A 163 -21.82 -32.92 24.60
C PHE A 163 -21.62 -33.91 25.78
N GLY A 164 -21.16 -35.14 25.51
CA GLY A 164 -20.90 -36.17 26.52
C GLY A 164 -19.45 -36.66 26.63
N GLY A 165 -18.48 -36.04 25.94
CA GLY A 165 -17.07 -36.45 26.03
C GLY A 165 -16.31 -36.41 24.71
N ALA A 166 -15.23 -37.20 24.62
CA ALA A 166 -14.42 -37.30 23.41
C ALA A 166 -15.15 -38.06 22.30
N ASN A 167 -15.13 -37.53 21.09
CA ASN A 167 -15.70 -38.17 19.91
C ASN A 167 -14.72 -39.23 19.37
N LEU A 168 -14.75 -40.44 19.95
CA LEU A 168 -13.79 -41.51 19.65
C LEU A 168 -13.80 -41.94 18.18
N SER A 169 -14.95 -41.91 17.50
CA SER A 169 -15.03 -42.23 16.07
C SER A 169 -14.34 -41.17 15.21
N ALA A 170 -14.57 -39.88 15.49
CA ALA A 170 -13.86 -38.79 14.81
C ALA A 170 -12.35 -38.82 15.07
N ILE A 171 -11.94 -39.18 16.29
CA ILE A 171 -10.51 -39.37 16.64
C ILE A 171 -9.92 -40.53 15.83
N TYR A 172 -10.60 -41.68 15.79
CA TYR A 172 -10.16 -42.86 15.04
C TYR A 172 -10.03 -42.58 13.54
N GLU A 173 -11.03 -41.95 12.92
CA GLU A 173 -10.99 -41.61 11.49
C GLU A 173 -9.83 -40.67 11.15
N ARG A 174 -9.56 -39.69 12.02
CA ARG A 174 -8.44 -38.77 11.81
C ARG A 174 -7.10 -39.46 12.02
N LEU A 175 -6.97 -40.34 13.00
CA LEU A 175 -5.76 -41.14 13.20
C LEU A 175 -5.51 -42.08 12.01
N ALA A 176 -6.55 -42.73 11.48
CA ALA A 176 -6.45 -43.59 10.31
C ALA A 176 -6.03 -42.79 9.05
N LYS A 177 -6.62 -41.60 8.84
CA LYS A 177 -6.22 -40.69 7.76
C LYS A 177 -4.78 -40.22 7.93
N ALA A 178 -4.39 -39.76 9.12
CA ALA A 178 -3.02 -39.33 9.40
C ALA A 178 -2.02 -40.48 9.12
N LYS A 179 -2.31 -41.70 9.59
CA LYS A 179 -1.47 -42.86 9.32
C LYS A 179 -1.32 -43.11 7.82
N LYS A 180 -2.41 -43.07 7.05
CA LYS A 180 -2.37 -43.23 5.58
C LYS A 180 -1.56 -42.12 4.89
N TRP A 181 -1.62 -40.88 5.38
CA TRP A 181 -0.90 -39.74 4.80
C TRP A 181 0.59 -39.70 5.17
N PHE A 182 0.97 -40.22 6.34
CA PHE A 182 2.35 -40.24 6.83
C PHE A 182 3.06 -41.59 6.66
N SER A 183 2.37 -42.63 6.21
CA SER A 183 2.96 -43.87 5.72
C SER A 183 3.68 -43.59 4.41
N ILE A 184 5.01 -43.46 4.49
CA ILE A 184 5.94 -43.45 3.35
C ILE A 184 6.04 -44.87 2.80
#